data_AF-A0AA93DM32-F1
#
_entry.id   AF-A0AA93DM32-F1
#
_cell.length_a   1.000
_cell.length_b   1.000
_cell.length_c   1.000
_cell.angle_alpha   90.00
_cell.angle_beta   90.00
_cell.angle_gamma   90.00
#
_symmetry.space_group_name_H-M   'P 1'
#
loop_
_entity.id
_entity.type
_entity.pdbx_description
1 polymer ?
#
loop_
_entity_poly.entity_id
_entity_poly.type
_entity_poly.pdbx_seq_one_letter_code
_entity_poly.pdbx_strand_id
1 'polypeptide(L)'
;MMSTATAAEEPLRIRSVFDINSAFCAIKTNGVLGMDNRDSAVAGRGFGTSSTNGLLALENGENEITVEIGALDWFSQETIGDNERKTFKPDAGCKVALTAFKGEQSKVLSQLTIA
;
A
#
# COMPACT_ATOMS: atom_id res chain seq x y z
N MET A 1 11.89 47.14 9.22
CA MET A 1 11.40 46.35 8.08
C MET A 1 10.48 45.28 8.64
N MET A 2 9.18 45.33 8.36
CA MET A 2 8.26 44.26 8.77
C MET A 2 8.50 43.06 7.87
N SER A 3 8.86 41.92 8.46
CA SER A 3 8.94 40.65 7.75
C SER A 3 7.51 40.17 7.53
N THR A 4 7.02 40.27 6.29
CA THR A 4 5.77 39.63 5.89
C THR A 4 6.02 38.14 5.76
N ALA A 5 5.87 37.40 6.86
CA ALA A 5 5.80 35.96 6.81
C ALA A 5 4.48 35.55 6.14
N THR A 6 4.52 35.25 4.85
CA THR A 6 3.45 34.50 4.19
C THR A 6 3.53 33.07 4.70
N ALA A 7 2.60 32.65 5.56
CA ALA A 7 2.41 31.24 5.84
C ALA A 7 1.96 30.59 4.53
N ALA A 8 2.89 29.88 3.87
CA ALA A 8 2.52 29.05 2.73
C ALA A 8 1.46 28.06 3.21
N GLU A 9 0.28 28.07 2.61
CA GLU A 9 -0.71 27.06 2.93
C GLU A 9 -0.13 25.68 2.63
N GLU A 10 -0.16 24.79 3.62
CA GLU A 10 0.30 23.42 3.45
C GLU A 10 -0.49 22.76 2.31
N PRO A 11 0.20 22.25 1.27
CA PRO A 11 -0.47 21.70 0.10
C PRO A 11 -1.23 20.43 0.48
N LEU A 12 -2.41 20.25 -0.13
CA LEU A 12 -3.15 18.98 -0.04
C LEU A 12 -2.32 17.87 -0.72
N ARG A 13 -1.99 16.83 0.04
CA ARG A 13 -1.30 15.64 -0.48
C ARG A 13 -2.24 14.44 -0.39
N ILE A 14 -2.43 13.72 -1.48
CA ILE A 14 -3.20 12.47 -1.48
C ILE A 14 -2.22 11.32 -1.65
N ARG A 15 -2.22 10.39 -0.69
CA ARG A 15 -1.33 9.22 -0.69
C ARG A 15 -2.11 7.94 -0.56
N SER A 16 -1.64 6.91 -1.25
CA SER A 16 -2.05 5.54 -0.98
C SER A 16 -1.19 5.04 0.18
N VAL A 17 -1.78 4.94 1.36
CA VAL A 17 -1.15 4.40 2.57
C VAL A 17 -1.51 2.94 2.67
N PHE A 18 -0.54 2.07 2.85
CA PHE A 18 -0.81 0.64 2.89
C PHE A 18 -0.10 -0.05 4.03
N ASP A 19 -0.73 -1.13 4.48
CA ASP A 19 -0.35 -1.92 5.64
C ASP A 19 -0.55 -3.39 5.32
N ILE A 20 0.52 -4.17 5.45
CA ILE A 20 0.61 -5.55 5.00
C ILE A 20 0.97 -6.41 6.19
N ASN A 21 0.17 -7.45 6.40
CA ASN A 21 0.33 -8.40 7.50
C ASN A 21 0.32 -9.83 6.96
N SER A 22 1.31 -10.64 7.37
CA SER A 22 1.36 -12.09 7.11
C SER A 22 1.03 -12.51 5.66
N ALA A 23 1.38 -11.68 4.66
CA ALA A 23 1.06 -11.88 3.24
C ALA A 23 2.09 -11.23 2.32
N PHE A 24 2.15 -11.68 1.07
CA PHE A 24 2.73 -10.90 -0.01
C PHE A 24 1.70 -9.90 -0.54
N CYS A 25 2.11 -8.66 -0.77
CA CYS A 25 1.35 -7.65 -1.47
C CYS A 25 2.19 -6.89 -2.48
N ALA A 26 1.59 -6.57 -3.63
CA ALA A 26 2.06 -5.54 -4.53
C ALA A 26 0.92 -4.56 -4.85
N ILE A 27 1.18 -3.27 -4.64
CA ILE A 27 0.25 -2.18 -4.90
C ILE A 27 0.72 -1.44 -6.14
N LYS A 28 -0.16 -1.36 -7.14
CA LYS A 28 0.07 -0.65 -8.39
C LYS A 28 -0.94 0.49 -8.54
N THR A 29 -0.49 1.59 -9.12
CA THR A 29 -1.33 2.70 -9.53
C THR A 29 -1.20 2.83 -11.05
N ASN A 30 -2.31 2.68 -11.78
CA ASN A 30 -2.35 2.71 -13.24
C ASN A 30 -1.34 1.73 -13.89
N GLY A 31 -1.29 0.50 -13.36
CA GLY A 31 -0.36 -0.53 -13.81
C GLY A 31 1.11 -0.34 -13.38
N VAL A 32 1.49 0.81 -12.82
CA VAL A 32 2.85 1.08 -12.32
C VAL A 32 2.98 0.63 -10.87
N LEU A 33 3.98 -0.21 -10.59
CA LEU A 33 4.28 -0.66 -9.23
C LEU A 33 4.70 0.53 -8.36
N GLY A 34 3.92 0.78 -7.31
CA GLY A 34 4.25 1.77 -6.29
C GLY A 34 5.04 1.15 -5.13
N MET A 35 4.61 -0.02 -4.66
CA MET A 35 5.31 -0.79 -3.64
C MET A 35 4.95 -2.27 -3.69
N ASP A 36 5.90 -3.13 -3.33
CA ASP A 36 5.62 -4.49 -2.88
C ASP A 36 6.47 -4.84 -1.64
N ASN A 37 6.15 -5.96 -0.99
CA ASN A 37 6.93 -6.51 0.11
C ASN A 37 7.59 -7.84 -0.23
N ARG A 38 7.94 -8.09 -1.51
CA ARG A 38 8.45 -9.38 -1.99
C ARG A 38 9.61 -9.91 -1.16
N ASP A 39 10.60 -9.06 -0.84
CA ASP A 39 11.77 -9.47 -0.05
C ASP A 39 11.37 -9.88 1.39
N SER A 40 10.37 -9.21 1.97
CA SER A 40 9.79 -9.57 3.27
C SER A 40 9.03 -10.89 3.20
N ALA A 41 8.27 -11.11 2.13
CA ALA A 41 7.50 -12.31 1.89
C ALA A 41 8.39 -13.55 1.66
N VAL A 42 9.43 -13.41 0.83
CA VAL A 42 10.44 -14.46 0.58
C VAL A 42 11.19 -14.85 1.86
N ALA A 43 11.40 -13.89 2.77
CA ALA A 43 11.98 -14.16 4.09
C ALA A 43 10.98 -14.78 5.10
N GLY A 44 9.75 -15.11 4.69
CA GLY A 44 8.72 -15.73 5.52
C GLY A 44 8.03 -14.79 6.52
N ARG A 45 8.29 -13.48 6.43
CA ARG A 45 7.72 -12.47 7.34
C ARG A 45 6.41 -11.91 6.80
N GLY A 46 6.43 -11.36 5.59
CA GLY A 46 5.23 -10.82 4.95
C GLY A 46 4.66 -9.55 5.57
N PHE A 47 5.51 -8.73 6.19
CA PHE A 47 5.09 -7.44 6.76
C PHE A 47 5.58 -6.27 5.91
N GLY A 48 4.84 -5.17 5.94
CA GLY A 48 5.26 -3.91 5.33
C GLY A 48 4.23 -2.80 5.50
N THR A 49 4.70 -1.62 5.90
CA THR A 49 3.86 -0.41 5.97
C THR A 49 4.58 0.70 5.23
N SER A 50 3.92 1.36 4.29
CA SER A 50 4.47 2.54 3.64
C SER A 50 3.38 3.35 2.94
N SER A 51 3.79 4.35 2.15
CA SER A 51 2.87 5.16 1.36
C SER A 51 3.48 5.52 0.01
N THR A 52 2.66 5.51 -1.03
CA THR A 52 3.02 6.01 -2.36
C THR A 52 2.16 7.24 -2.68
N ASN A 53 2.63 8.06 -3.61
CA ASN A 53 1.80 9.16 -4.09
C ASN A 53 0.59 8.57 -4.83
N GLY A 54 -0.62 8.89 -4.37
CA GLY A 54 -1.84 8.26 -4.87
C GLY A 54 -2.31 8.80 -6.22
N LEU A 55 -1.77 9.96 -6.61
CA LEU A 55 -2.08 10.62 -7.87
C LEU A 55 -0.81 10.66 -8.73
N LEU A 56 -0.73 9.74 -9.69
CA LEU A 56 -0.05 10.07 -10.94
C LEU A 56 -1.04 10.96 -11.69
N ALA A 57 -0.67 12.20 -11.97
CA ALA A 57 -1.54 13.11 -12.72
C ALA A 57 -1.76 12.53 -14.12
N LEU A 58 -2.94 11.92 -14.35
CA LEU A 58 -3.34 11.39 -15.65
C LEU A 58 -4.47 12.23 -16.25
N GLU A 59 -4.47 12.31 -17.58
CA GLU A 59 -5.25 13.25 -18.41
C GLU A 59 -6.76 13.28 -18.16
N ASN A 60 -7.34 12.21 -17.59
CA ASN A 60 -8.79 12.08 -17.34
C ASN A 60 -9.19 12.21 -15.87
N GLY A 61 -8.24 12.39 -14.93
CA GLY A 61 -8.54 12.52 -13.50
C GLY A 61 -8.95 11.21 -12.79
N GLU A 62 -8.79 10.06 -13.45
CA GLU A 62 -9.08 8.74 -12.86
C GLU A 62 -7.77 8.01 -12.53
N ASN A 63 -7.78 7.20 -11.48
CA ASN A 63 -6.66 6.31 -11.13
C ASN A 63 -7.20 4.91 -10.84
N GLU A 64 -6.59 3.90 -11.45
CA GLU A 64 -6.79 2.50 -11.10
C GLU A 64 -5.79 2.10 -10.02
N ILE A 65 -6.28 1.56 -8.90
CA ILE A 65 -5.44 0.98 -7.86
C ILE A 65 -5.60 -0.53 -7.91
N THR A 66 -4.52 -1.24 -8.22
CA THR A 66 -4.47 -2.71 -8.23
C THR A 66 -3.75 -3.18 -6.98
N VAL A 67 -4.31 -4.17 -6.30
CA VAL A 67 -3.65 -4.88 -5.20
C VAL A 67 -3.52 -6.34 -5.57
N GLU A 68 -2.29 -6.81 -5.69
CA GLU A 68 -1.97 -8.22 -5.86
C GLU A 68 -1.62 -8.79 -4.49
N ILE A 69 -2.24 -9.91 -4.11
CA ILE A 69 -2.01 -10.56 -2.82
C ILE A 69 -1.64 -12.04 -3.01
N GLY A 70 -0.75 -12.56 -2.16
CA GLY A 70 -0.37 -13.97 -2.15
C GLY A 70 -0.08 -14.50 -0.76
N ALA A 71 -0.40 -15.77 -0.52
CA ALA A 71 -0.05 -16.46 0.73
C ALA A 71 1.48 -16.54 0.88
N LEU A 72 2.00 -16.44 2.11
CA LEU A 72 3.44 -16.48 2.35
C LEU A 72 4.09 -17.81 1.99
N ASP A 73 3.37 -18.90 2.24
CA ASP A 73 3.85 -20.25 1.99
C ASP A 73 4.06 -20.52 0.49
N TRP A 74 3.51 -19.66 -0.38
CA TRP A 74 3.82 -19.66 -1.81
C TRP A 74 5.32 -19.43 -2.09
N PHE A 75 6.00 -18.67 -1.23
CA PHE A 75 7.42 -18.35 -1.36
C PHE A 75 8.33 -19.32 -0.59
N SER A 76 7.75 -20.26 0.18
CA SER A 76 8.51 -21.20 1.00
C SER A 76 9.33 -22.16 0.14
N GLN A 77 10.60 -22.34 0.52
CA GLN A 77 11.52 -23.32 -0.07
C GLN A 77 11.33 -24.73 0.52
N GLU A 78 10.49 -24.87 1.55
CA GLU A 78 10.21 -26.16 2.17
C GLU A 78 9.32 -27.03 1.27
N THR A 79 9.35 -28.35 1.49
CA THR A 79 8.48 -29.30 0.78
C THR A 79 7.11 -29.34 1.47
N ILE A 80 6.26 -28.38 1.13
CA ILE A 80 4.87 -28.27 1.57
C ILE A 80 3.89 -28.57 0.44
N GLY A 81 2.70 -29.06 0.78
CA GLY A 81 1.67 -29.45 -0.19
C GLY A 81 1.04 -28.25 -0.90
N ASP A 82 0.53 -28.46 -2.11
CA ASP A 82 0.00 -27.39 -2.97
C ASP A 82 -1.16 -26.59 -2.34
N ASN A 83 -1.98 -27.24 -1.52
CA ASN A 83 -3.09 -26.58 -0.82
C ASN A 83 -2.57 -25.71 0.33
N GLU A 84 -1.56 -26.19 1.05
CA GLU A 84 -0.94 -25.46 2.15
C GLU A 84 -0.22 -24.21 1.63
N ARG A 85 0.50 -24.31 0.50
CA ARG A 85 1.16 -23.17 -0.17
C ARG A 85 0.26 -21.99 -0.51
N LYS A 86 -1.03 -22.24 -0.70
CA LYS A 86 -2.02 -21.23 -1.11
C LYS A 86 -2.87 -20.73 0.06
N THR A 87 -2.66 -21.29 1.25
CA THR A 87 -3.48 -20.97 2.42
C THR A 87 -2.99 -19.67 3.04
N PHE A 88 -3.88 -18.70 3.15
CA PHE A 88 -3.60 -17.47 3.91
C PHE A 88 -3.63 -17.77 5.40
N LYS A 89 -2.68 -17.18 6.15
CA LYS A 89 -2.74 -17.19 7.60
C LYS A 89 -4.00 -16.43 8.07
N PRO A 90 -4.59 -16.76 9.23
CA PRO A 90 -5.81 -16.10 9.72
C PRO A 90 -5.67 -14.59 9.89
N ASP A 91 -4.45 -14.10 10.11
CA ASP A 91 -4.12 -12.68 10.25
C ASP A 91 -3.55 -12.07 8.96
N ALA A 92 -3.47 -12.82 7.86
CA ALA A 92 -3.04 -12.27 6.59
C ALA A 92 -3.90 -11.05 6.22
N GLY A 93 -3.29 -10.07 5.56
CA GLY A 93 -3.97 -8.81 5.29
C GLY A 93 -3.16 -7.89 4.40
N CYS A 94 -3.88 -7.24 3.48
CA CYS A 94 -3.39 -6.16 2.66
C CYS A 94 -4.38 -5.02 2.69
N LYS A 95 -4.05 -3.96 3.43
CA LYS A 95 -4.86 -2.75 3.49
C LYS A 95 -4.23 -1.67 2.62
N VAL A 96 -5.06 -1.00 1.81
CA VAL A 96 -4.69 0.20 1.05
C VAL A 96 -5.74 1.27 1.32
N ALA A 97 -5.33 2.39 1.89
CA ALA A 97 -6.18 3.55 2.20
C ALA A 97 -5.71 4.77 1.42
N LEU A 98 -6.59 5.32 0.58
CA LEU A 98 -6.39 6.61 -0.05
C LEU A 98 -6.62 7.70 1.01
N THR A 99 -5.57 8.40 1.39
CA THR A 99 -5.59 9.35 2.50
C THR A 99 -5.19 10.74 2.03
N ALA A 100 -6.04 11.73 2.31
CA ALA A 100 -5.74 13.14 2.13
C ALA A 100 -5.00 13.68 3.36
N PHE A 101 -3.93 14.44 3.15
CA PHE A 101 -3.14 15.10 4.17
C PHE A 101 -3.10 16.62 3.92
N LYS A 102 -3.37 17.43 4.95
CA LYS A 102 -3.18 18.88 4.96
C LYS A 102 -2.40 19.26 6.23
N GLY A 103 -1.11 19.51 6.09
CA GLY A 103 -0.19 19.55 7.24
C GLY A 103 -0.19 18.22 7.98
N GLU A 104 -0.47 18.26 9.28
CA GLU A 104 -0.58 17.09 10.16
C GLU A 104 -1.98 16.44 10.15
N GLN A 105 -2.98 17.13 9.60
CA GLN A 105 -4.34 16.59 9.50
C GLN A 105 -4.40 15.54 8.40
N SER A 106 -5.04 14.40 8.68
CA SER A 106 -5.27 13.35 7.69
C SER A 106 -6.73 12.90 7.68
N LYS A 107 -7.21 12.51 6.50
CA LYS A 107 -8.56 11.95 6.30
C LYS A 107 -8.51 10.81 5.28
N VAL A 108 -8.97 9.63 5.69
CA VAL A 108 -9.19 8.51 4.76
C VAL A 108 -10.36 8.85 3.84
N LEU A 109 -10.11 8.83 2.54
CA LEU A 109 -11.09 9.09 1.48
C LEU A 109 -11.76 7.79 1.02
N SER A 110 -10.97 6.74 0.88
CA SER A 110 -11.41 5.41 0.49
C SER A 110 -10.42 4.37 1.02
N GLN A 111 -10.86 3.14 1.21
CA GLN A 111 -9.99 2.04 1.62
C GLN A 111 -10.43 0.73 1.00
N LEU A 112 -9.44 -0.12 0.74
CA LEU A 112 -9.56 -1.50 0.32
C LEU A 112 -8.79 -2.35 1.31
N THR A 113 -9.42 -3.39 1.84
CA THR A 113 -8.75 -4.39 2.66
C THR A 113 -8.98 -5.74 2.01
N ILE A 114 -7.89 -6.47 1.76
CA ILE A 114 -7.93 -7.80 1.17
C ILE A 114 -7.19 -8.76 2.09
N ALA A 115 -7.93 -9.74 2.60
CA ALA A 115 -7.52 -11.07 3.05
C ALA A 115 -8.72 -11.72 3.73
#